data_AF-A0A915YM67-F1
#
_entry.id   AF-A0A915YM67-F1
#
_cell.length_a   1.000
_cell.length_b   1.000
_cell.length_c   1.000
_cell.angle_alpha   90.00
_cell.angle_beta   90.00
_cell.angle_gamma   90.00
#
_symmetry.space_group_name_H-M   'P 1'
#
loop_
_entity.id
_entity.type
_entity.pdbx_description
1 polymer ?
#
loop_
_entity_poly.entity_id
_entity_poly.type
_entity_poly.pdbx_seq_one_letter_code
_entity_poly.pdbx_strand_id
1 'polypeptide(L)'
;MNTFRKVLLLTCLFALPLLVQCQIKNTLTIYSEIEEPFILTVNGEQMSEDYVKRLEFETYNNYMHVTIKFQNPELPDMVNKYIHIASEGKPAATVYKIYKKEKKKKGKMVTLYKLGYISSATKTIPAQTVINNTQKESNGITIKKGNTKVTIGH
;
A
#
# COMPACT_ATOMS: atom_id res chain seq x y z
N MET A 1 -24.37 25.06 -35.53
CA MET A 1 -23.21 24.55 -34.73
C MET A 1 -22.26 23.81 -35.66
N ASN A 2 -21.09 24.40 -35.97
CA ASN A 2 -20.22 23.94 -37.06
C ASN A 2 -19.73 22.50 -36.88
N THR A 3 -19.65 21.76 -37.98
CA THR A 3 -19.05 20.41 -38.07
C THR A 3 -17.66 20.36 -37.46
N PHE A 4 -16.85 21.40 -37.64
CA PHE A 4 -15.51 21.53 -37.04
C PHE A 4 -15.52 21.43 -35.50
N ARG A 5 -16.51 22.06 -34.82
CA ARG A 5 -16.67 21.94 -33.35
C ARG A 5 -17.07 20.51 -32.93
N LYS A 6 -17.87 19.81 -33.75
CA LYS A 6 -18.28 18.43 -33.47
C LYS A 6 -17.10 17.46 -33.58
N VAL A 7 -16.26 17.60 -34.61
CA VAL A 7 -15.06 16.77 -34.80
C VAL A 7 -14.06 16.99 -33.66
N LEU A 8 -13.81 18.25 -33.26
CA LEU A 8 -12.91 18.57 -32.16
C LEU A 8 -13.36 17.96 -30.82
N LEU A 9 -14.66 18.07 -30.50
CA LEU A 9 -15.26 17.44 -29.32
C LEU A 9 -15.14 15.90 -29.34
N LEU A 10 -15.33 15.28 -30.51
CA LEU A 10 -15.21 13.84 -30.67
C LEU A 10 -13.76 13.37 -30.45
N THR A 11 -12.78 14.09 -31.01
CA THR A 11 -11.35 13.77 -30.81
C THR A 11 -10.90 13.93 -29.36
N CYS A 12 -11.41 14.91 -28.63
CA CYS A 12 -11.14 15.03 -27.19
C CYS A 12 -11.73 13.85 -26.39
N LEU A 13 -12.94 13.37 -26.73
CA LEU A 13 -13.56 12.22 -26.06
C LEU A 13 -12.75 10.93 -26.23
N PHE A 14 -12.18 10.69 -27.43
CA PHE A 14 -11.35 9.50 -27.69
C PHE A 14 -9.94 9.58 -27.10
N ALA A 15 -9.46 10.76 -26.69
CA ALA A 15 -8.14 10.92 -26.06
C ALA A 15 -8.13 10.66 -24.54
N LEU A 16 -9.27 10.84 -23.85
CA LEU A 16 -9.38 10.64 -22.40
C LEU A 16 -8.96 9.24 -21.88
N PRO A 17 -9.35 8.09 -22.49
CA PRO A 17 -9.04 6.78 -21.92
C PRO A 17 -7.55 6.40 -21.95
N LEU A 18 -6.72 7.09 -22.75
CA LEU A 18 -5.27 6.88 -22.78
C LEU A 18 -4.53 7.47 -21.55
N LEU A 19 -5.23 8.27 -20.72
CA LEU A 19 -4.69 8.85 -19.49
C LEU A 19 -4.99 8.02 -18.23
N VAL A 20 -5.58 6.83 -18.36
CA VAL A 20 -5.68 5.86 -17.26
C VAL A 20 -4.30 5.20 -17.05
N GLN A 21 -3.36 6.00 -16.55
CA GLN A 21 -2.07 5.49 -16.09
C GLN A 21 -2.33 4.47 -14.97
N CYS A 22 -1.75 3.29 -15.10
CA CYS A 22 -1.86 2.23 -14.11
C CYS A 22 -1.27 2.71 -12.78
N GLN A 23 -2.13 3.18 -11.87
CA GLN A 23 -1.71 3.70 -10.58
C GLN A 23 -1.23 2.53 -9.70
N ILE A 24 0.06 2.53 -9.39
CA ILE A 24 0.71 1.45 -8.67
C ILE A 24 0.34 1.57 -7.19
N LYS A 25 -0.41 0.58 -6.70
CA LYS A 25 -0.85 0.53 -5.31
C LYS A 25 0.18 -0.18 -4.44
N ASN A 26 0.84 0.57 -3.58
CA ASN A 26 1.79 0.07 -2.59
C ASN A 26 1.06 -0.31 -1.29
N THR A 27 1.73 -1.07 -0.42
CA THR A 27 1.29 -1.37 0.95
C THR A 27 2.32 -0.81 1.93
N LEU A 28 1.86 -0.08 2.94
CA LEU A 28 2.69 0.40 4.04
C LEU A 28 2.26 -0.26 5.34
N THR A 29 3.21 -0.85 6.06
CA THR A 29 3.02 -1.35 7.43
C THR A 29 3.85 -0.51 8.40
N ILE A 30 3.23 0.00 9.46
CA ILE A 30 3.92 0.63 10.59
C ILE A 30 3.54 -0.11 11.88
N TYR A 31 4.51 -0.41 12.74
CA TYR A 31 4.24 -1.01 14.05
C TYR A 31 5.09 -0.39 15.17
N SER A 32 4.60 -0.54 16.40
CA SER A 32 5.23 -0.05 17.63
C SER A 32 6.04 -1.14 18.32
N GLU A 33 7.37 -1.02 18.34
CA GLU A 33 8.28 -1.91 19.07
C GLU A 33 8.29 -1.62 20.57
N ILE A 34 7.85 -0.41 20.97
CA ILE A 34 7.72 0.02 22.37
C ILE A 34 6.37 -0.39 22.99
N GLU A 35 5.58 -1.19 22.27
CA GLU A 35 4.22 -1.64 22.64
C GLU A 35 3.15 -0.56 22.86
N GLU A 36 3.50 0.72 22.80
CA GLU A 36 2.57 1.84 22.94
C GLU A 36 1.67 1.99 21.69
N PRO A 37 0.33 1.98 21.84
CA PRO A 37 -0.60 2.24 20.74
C PRO A 37 -0.47 3.66 20.19
N PHE A 38 -0.71 3.81 18.89
CA PHE A 38 -0.59 5.09 18.18
C PHE A 38 -1.67 5.29 17.12
N ILE A 39 -1.92 6.56 16.78
CA ILE A 39 -2.64 6.97 15.58
C ILE A 39 -1.62 7.50 14.58
N LEU A 40 -1.79 7.13 13.30
CA LEU A 40 -1.05 7.69 12.17
C LEU A 40 -1.92 8.70 11.42
N THR A 41 -1.39 9.90 11.23
CA THR A 41 -1.94 10.89 10.31
C THR A 41 -1.01 11.02 9.10
N VAL A 42 -1.52 10.83 7.88
CA VAL A 42 -0.80 11.00 6.61
C VAL A 42 -1.38 12.22 5.90
N ASN A 43 -0.54 13.23 5.61
CA ASN A 43 -0.93 14.45 4.89
C ASN A 43 -2.17 15.19 5.48
N GLY A 44 -2.51 14.97 6.74
CA GLY A 44 -3.68 15.55 7.44
C GLY A 44 -4.85 14.58 7.63
N GLU A 45 -4.87 13.44 6.93
CA GLU A 45 -5.89 12.40 7.05
C GLU A 45 -5.48 11.34 8.09
N GLN A 46 -6.41 10.93 8.95
CA GLN A 46 -6.18 9.90 9.97
C GLN A 46 -6.42 8.51 9.36
N MET A 47 -5.43 7.63 9.49
CA MET A 47 -5.39 6.35 8.76
C MET A 47 -5.94 5.15 9.56
N SER A 48 -6.35 5.36 10.81
CA SER A 48 -6.97 4.35 11.68
C SER A 48 -8.07 5.00 12.52
N GLU A 49 -9.19 4.32 12.73
CA GLU A 49 -10.27 4.86 13.59
C GLU A 49 -9.79 5.00 15.04
N ASP A 50 -9.17 3.94 15.56
CA ASP A 50 -8.62 3.86 16.92
C ASP A 50 -7.08 3.94 16.98
N TYR A 51 -6.56 4.01 18.22
CA TYR A 51 -5.15 3.80 18.53
C TYR A 51 -4.75 2.32 18.34
N VAL A 52 -3.74 2.05 17.52
CA VAL A 52 -3.31 0.69 17.16
C VAL A 52 -1.81 0.47 17.44
N LYS A 53 -1.41 -0.77 17.73
CA LYS A 53 0.03 -1.14 17.85
C LYS A 53 0.67 -1.48 16.49
N ARG A 54 -0.14 -1.83 15.49
CA ARG A 54 0.24 -2.06 14.09
C ARG A 54 -0.84 -1.50 13.19
N LEU A 55 -0.43 -0.77 12.16
CA LEU A 55 -1.27 -0.26 11.10
C LEU A 55 -0.75 -0.76 9.76
N GLU A 56 -1.64 -1.20 8.89
CA GLU A 56 -1.32 -1.59 7.52
C GLU A 56 -2.38 -1.02 6.57
N PHE A 57 -1.95 -0.30 5.54
CA PHE A 57 -2.85 0.30 4.56
C PHE A 57 -2.21 0.35 3.18
N GLU A 58 -3.03 0.60 2.16
CA GLU A 58 -2.59 0.71 0.78
C GLU A 58 -2.56 2.17 0.32
N THR A 59 -1.56 2.54 -0.48
CA THR A 59 -1.34 3.93 -0.93
C THR A 59 -0.75 3.98 -2.33
N TYR A 60 -1.13 4.99 -3.11
CA TYR A 60 -0.52 5.30 -4.41
C TYR A 60 0.67 6.26 -4.28
N ASN A 61 0.91 6.83 -3.10
CA ASN A 61 1.97 7.80 -2.86
C ASN A 61 3.27 7.09 -2.44
N ASN A 62 4.34 7.28 -3.22
CA ASN A 62 5.69 6.83 -2.85
C ASN A 62 6.30 7.67 -1.70
N TYR A 63 5.75 8.87 -1.47
CA TYR A 63 6.25 9.84 -0.51
C TYR A 63 5.10 10.36 0.36
N MET A 64 5.27 10.31 1.67
CA MET A 64 4.22 10.69 2.62
C MET A 64 4.80 11.48 3.79
N HIS A 65 4.14 12.58 4.14
CA HIS A 65 4.42 13.34 5.34
C HIS A 65 3.49 12.86 6.45
N VAL A 66 4.07 12.33 7.53
CA VAL A 66 3.32 11.66 8.59
C VAL A 66 3.55 12.28 9.96
N THR A 67 2.50 12.25 10.77
CA THR A 67 2.53 12.51 12.21
C THR A 67 2.07 11.26 12.92
N ILE A 68 2.76 10.89 14.00
CA ILE A 68 2.38 9.77 14.86
C ILE A 68 2.09 10.35 16.25
N LYS A 69 0.90 10.05 16.77
CA LYS A 69 0.46 10.42 18.13
C LYS A 69 0.29 9.15 18.95
N PHE A 70 0.84 9.13 20.16
CA PHE A 70 0.69 7.98 21.06
C PHE A 70 -0.60 8.10 21.89
N GLN A 71 -1.12 6.96 22.36
CA GLN A 71 -2.23 6.95 23.31
C GLN A 71 -1.78 7.47 24.68
N ASN A 72 -0.54 7.19 25.06
CA ASN A 72 0.08 7.70 26.28
C ASN A 72 0.50 9.18 26.08
N PRO A 73 -0.11 10.15 26.80
CA PRO A 73 0.15 11.58 26.62
C PRO A 73 1.51 12.03 27.19
N GLU A 74 2.22 11.19 27.94
CA GLU A 74 3.58 11.48 28.41
C GLU A 74 4.62 11.33 27.28
N LEU A 75 4.24 10.67 26.17
CA LEU A 75 5.11 10.44 25.02
C LEU A 75 5.03 11.59 24.01
N PRO A 76 6.16 12.08 23.50
CA PRO A 76 6.16 13.19 22.55
C PRO A 76 5.66 12.78 21.17
N ASP A 77 4.69 13.52 20.65
CA ASP A 77 4.21 13.41 19.26
C ASP A 77 5.38 13.43 18.26
N MET A 78 5.41 12.45 17.36
CA MET A 78 6.41 12.36 16.31
C MET A 78 5.92 13.10 15.06
N VAL A 79 5.93 14.43 15.15
CA VAL A 79 5.60 15.33 14.03
C VAL A 79 6.66 15.32 12.92
N ASN A 80 6.25 15.70 11.72
CA ASN A 80 7.08 15.94 10.53
C ASN A 80 8.05 14.78 10.23
N LYS A 81 7.51 13.56 10.14
CA LYS A 81 8.26 12.38 9.70
C LYS A 81 7.99 12.15 8.22
N TYR A 82 9.01 11.74 7.49
CA TYR A 82 8.90 11.44 6.07
C TYR A 82 9.01 9.94 5.86
N ILE A 83 8.08 9.38 5.10
CA ILE A 83 8.09 8.00 4.67
C ILE A 83 8.35 7.97 3.17
N HIS A 84 9.35 7.18 2.78
CA HIS A 84 9.62 6.81 1.39
C HIS A 84 9.31 5.33 1.20
N ILE A 85 8.49 5.04 0.20
CA ILE A 85 8.25 3.70 -0.36
C ILE A 85 9.08 3.61 -1.63
N ALA A 86 10.12 2.78 -1.61
CA ALA A 86 10.94 2.51 -2.79
C ALA A 86 10.17 1.58 -3.74
N SER A 87 9.48 2.19 -4.70
CA SER A 87 8.73 1.53 -5.78
C SER A 87 9.35 1.90 -7.13
N GLU A 88 10.15 0.98 -7.70
CA GLU A 88 10.77 1.12 -9.04
C GLU A 88 9.76 0.82 -10.15
N GLY A 89 8.61 1.50 -10.15
CA GLY A 89 7.53 1.20 -11.09
C GLY A 89 6.89 -0.18 -10.87
N LYS A 90 6.99 -0.73 -9.65
CA LYS A 90 6.34 -1.98 -9.23
C LYS A 90 5.70 -1.82 -7.85
N PRO A 91 4.55 -2.46 -7.57
CA PRO A 91 3.94 -2.47 -6.24
C PRO A 91 4.96 -2.91 -5.17
N ALA A 92 5.12 -2.09 -4.14
CA ALA A 92 6.01 -2.38 -3.02
C ALA A 92 5.20 -2.56 -1.72
N ALA A 93 5.61 -3.52 -0.89
CA ALA A 93 5.20 -3.64 0.49
C ALA A 93 6.36 -3.18 1.37
N THR A 94 6.20 -2.06 2.07
CA THR A 94 7.27 -1.43 2.87
C THR A 94 6.90 -1.41 4.36
N VAL A 95 7.87 -1.73 5.21
CA VAL A 95 7.70 -1.82 6.67
C VAL A 95 8.56 -0.78 7.38
N TYR A 96 7.94 -0.03 8.29
CA TYR A 96 8.60 0.85 9.25
C TYR A 96 8.26 0.43 10.69
N LYS A 97 9.17 0.71 11.63
CA LYS A 97 8.92 0.54 13.06
C LYS A 97 9.11 1.82 13.85
N ILE A 98 8.31 1.98 14.90
CA ILE A 98 8.48 2.99 15.93
C ILE A 98 9.29 2.38 17.07
N TYR A 99 10.42 2.99 17.42
CA TYR A 99 11.37 2.43 18.40
C TYR A 99 11.96 3.50 19.32
N LYS A 100 12.35 3.06 20.52
CA LYS A 100 13.10 3.87 21.49
C LYS A 100 14.59 3.88 21.12
N LYS A 101 15.22 5.06 21.11
CA LYS A 101 16.67 5.23 21.01
C LYS A 101 17.17 6.19 22.07
N GLU A 102 18.12 5.73 22.88
CA GLU A 102 18.79 6.62 23.83
C GLU A 102 19.97 7.35 23.15
N LYS A 103 20.18 8.61 23.53
CA LYS A 103 21.29 9.43 23.04
C LYS A 103 21.84 10.31 24.15
N LYS A 104 23.16 10.30 24.32
CA LYS A 104 23.86 11.25 25.20
C LYS A 104 23.82 12.66 24.58
N LYS A 105 23.30 13.64 25.31
CA LYS A 105 23.19 15.05 24.90
C LYS A 105 23.62 15.94 26.07
N LYS A 106 24.68 16.75 25.88
CA LYS A 106 25.29 17.60 26.94
C LYS A 106 25.52 16.82 28.25
N GLY A 107 26.19 15.67 28.17
CA GLY A 107 26.50 14.81 29.32
C GLY A 107 25.36 13.91 29.81
N LYS A 108 24.10 14.33 29.68
CA LYS A 108 22.91 13.56 30.14
C LYS A 108 22.45 12.55 29.09
N MET A 109 21.89 11.43 29.53
CA MET A 109 21.17 10.49 28.65
C MET A 109 19.76 11.01 28.38
N VAL A 110 19.30 10.91 27.13
CA VAL A 110 17.98 11.37 26.70
C VAL A 110 17.33 10.29 25.85
N THR A 111 16.10 9.93 26.19
CA THR A 111 15.22 9.06 25.40
C THR A 111 14.70 9.82 24.17
N LEU A 112 14.77 9.19 22.99
CA LEU A 112 14.18 9.68 21.75
C LEU A 112 13.33 8.59 21.11
N TYR A 113 12.13 8.94 20.64
CA TYR A 113 11.28 8.08 19.84
C TYR A 113 11.55 8.31 18.36
N LYS A 114 11.65 7.23 17.58
CA LYS A 114 12.05 7.27 16.16
C LYS A 114 11.21 6.35 15.30
N LEU A 115 10.96 6.80 14.08
CA LEU A 115 10.46 5.98 12.99
C LEU A 115 11.68 5.49 12.19
N GLY A 116 11.79 4.18 11.97
CA GLY A 116 12.89 3.56 11.24
C GLY A 116 12.38 2.63 10.15
N TYR A 117 12.97 2.72 8.97
CA TYR A 117 12.76 1.75 7.89
C TYR A 117 13.27 0.36 8.33
N ILE A 118 12.56 -0.69 7.93
CA ILE A 118 12.93 -2.09 8.20
C ILE A 118 13.16 -2.86 6.90
N SER A 119 12.17 -2.87 6.01
CA SER A 119 12.25 -3.65 4.78
C SER A 119 11.30 -3.11 3.70
N SER A 120 11.57 -3.50 2.47
CA SER A 120 10.66 -3.33 1.33
C SER A 120 10.76 -4.58 0.46
N ALA A 121 9.63 -5.06 -0.03
CA ALA A 121 9.54 -6.21 -0.94
C ALA A 121 8.63 -5.87 -2.12
N THR A 122 8.92 -6.41 -3.31
CA THR A 122 8.00 -6.29 -4.45
C THR A 122 6.77 -7.18 -4.18
N LYS A 123 5.58 -6.59 -4.28
CA LYS A 123 4.30 -7.29 -4.15
C LYS A 123 3.88 -7.84 -5.51
N THR A 124 3.77 -9.16 -5.60
CA THR A 124 3.19 -9.82 -6.78
C THR A 124 1.70 -9.53 -6.83
N ILE A 125 1.23 -8.76 -7.82
CA ILE A 125 -0.20 -8.69 -8.11
C ILE A 125 -0.61 -10.05 -8.69
N PRO A 126 -1.59 -10.77 -8.10
CA PRO A 126 -2.15 -11.93 -8.78
C PRO A 126 -2.76 -11.48 -10.09
N ALA A 127 -2.30 -12.05 -11.21
CA ALA A 127 -2.76 -11.65 -12.53
C ALA A 127 -4.30 -11.70 -12.58
N GLN A 128 -4.92 -10.56 -12.88
CA GLN A 128 -6.36 -10.54 -13.12
C GLN A 128 -6.63 -11.44 -14.31
N THR A 129 -7.36 -12.54 -14.09
CA THR A 129 -7.88 -13.37 -15.17
C THR A 129 -8.84 -12.51 -15.97
N VAL A 130 -8.34 -11.90 -17.05
CA VAL A 130 -9.18 -11.25 -18.04
C VAL A 130 -10.05 -12.34 -18.66
N ILE A 131 -11.30 -12.42 -18.20
CA ILE A 131 -12.28 -13.35 -18.74
C ILE A 131 -12.67 -12.84 -20.12
N ASN A 132 -11.84 -13.15 -21.12
CA ASN A 132 -12.18 -12.99 -22.52
C ASN A 132 -13.33 -13.96 -22.82
N ASN A 133 -14.56 -13.48 -22.66
CA ASN A 133 -15.79 -14.11 -23.13
C ASN A 133 -15.81 -14.09 -24.67
N THR A 134 -14.90 -14.84 -25.29
CA THR A 134 -15.02 -15.26 -26.67
C THR A 134 -15.92 -16.48 -26.67
N GLN A 135 -17.22 -16.28 -26.88
CA GLN A 135 -18.11 -17.37 -27.26
C GLN A 135 -17.56 -17.97 -28.55
N LYS A 136 -16.95 -19.15 -28.43
CA LYS A 136 -16.60 -20.00 -29.55
C LYS A 136 -17.47 -21.24 -29.47
N GLU A 137 -18.58 -21.23 -30.20
CA GLU A 137 -19.31 -22.45 -30.48
C GLU A 137 -18.36 -23.47 -31.12
N SER A 138 -18.27 -24.64 -30.50
CA SER A 138 -17.65 -25.81 -31.12
C SER A 138 -18.30 -27.04 -30.52
N ASN A 139 -19.01 -27.77 -31.37
CA ASN A 139 -19.75 -28.98 -31.01
C ASN A 139 -18.82 -30.05 -30.40
N GLY A 140 -19.25 -30.62 -29.28
CA GLY A 140 -18.89 -31.96 -28.81
C GLY A 140 -17.44 -32.21 -28.38
N ILE A 141 -17.28 -32.78 -27.17
CA ILE A 141 -16.61 -34.08 -26.94
C ILE A 141 -16.66 -34.40 -25.44
N THR A 142 -17.03 -35.64 -25.13
CA THR A 142 -17.11 -36.20 -23.77
C THR A 142 -15.73 -36.29 -23.12
N ILE A 143 -15.57 -35.73 -21.92
CA ILE A 143 -14.36 -35.98 -21.09
C ILE A 143 -14.64 -37.10 -20.09
N LYS A 144 -13.95 -38.22 -20.25
CA LYS A 144 -13.92 -39.31 -19.26
C LYS A 144 -13.09 -38.89 -18.04
N LYS A 145 -13.63 -39.10 -16.85
CA LYS A 145 -12.94 -38.91 -15.56
C LYS A 145 -12.09 -40.16 -15.25
N GLY A 146 -10.80 -39.99 -14.94
CA GLY A 146 -9.96 -41.10 -14.47
C GLY A 146 -8.49 -40.75 -14.23
N ASN A 147 -7.90 -41.41 -13.22
CA ASN A 147 -6.47 -41.48 -12.85
C ASN A 147 -5.82 -40.19 -12.25
N THR A 148 -5.17 -40.17 -11.07
CA THR A 148 -4.83 -41.24 -10.08
C THR A 148 -4.57 -40.68 -8.65
N LYS A 149 -4.71 -41.58 -7.66
CA LYS A 149 -4.26 -41.67 -6.23
C LYS A 149 -2.89 -41.01 -5.84
N VAL A 150 -2.46 -40.80 -4.56
CA VAL A 150 -2.99 -41.17 -3.20
C VAL A 150 -2.44 -40.29 -2.01
N THR A 151 -3.28 -40.12 -0.98
CA THR A 151 -3.16 -40.10 0.51
C THR A 151 -1.81 -40.05 1.29
N ILE A 152 -1.83 -39.37 2.47
CA ILE A 152 -1.34 -39.70 3.86
C ILE A 152 -1.44 -38.40 4.71
N GLY A 153 -1.82 -38.35 5.99
CA GLY A 153 -2.38 -39.34 6.93
C GLY A 153 -2.47 -38.78 8.37
N HIS A 154 -3.35 -39.37 9.19
CA HIS A 154 -3.60 -39.17 10.64
C HIS A 154 -3.80 -37.74 11.18
#